data_AF-A0A7C1NR58-F1
#
_entry.id   AF-A0A7C1NR58-F1
#
_cell.length_a   1.000
_cell.length_b   1.000
_cell.length_c   1.000
_cell.angle_alpha   90.00
_cell.angle_beta   90.00
_cell.angle_gamma   90.00
#
_symmetry.space_group_name_H-M   'P 1'
#
loop_
_entity.id
_entity.type
_entity.pdbx_description
1 polymer ?
#
loop_
_entity_poly.entity_id
_entity_poly.type
_entity_poly.pdbx_seq_one_letter_code
_entity_poly.pdbx_strand_id
1 'polypeptide(L)'
;MNDITGWLIAIVIISLYFAILLFLKKRDLFERYNLSFYGPLLMWKTKKGKEFIRKIAKPKKFWNGFAMIGIVISFIAMFFMLWLLVENLSLLQHVPKKELQNLPGINMVIALPGINPILPVGYTIIGLAIAIVVHEFSHGIQCVLGKIKIKSLGIIAFIVPIGAFVEPDE
;
A
#
# COMPACT_ATOMS: atom_id res chain seq x y z
N MET A 1 20.03 -8.82 -20.11
CA MET A 1 18.70 -8.63 -20.71
C MET A 1 18.64 -7.17 -21.13
N ASN A 2 18.71 -6.86 -22.43
CA ASN A 2 18.97 -5.49 -22.90
C ASN A 2 17.90 -4.53 -22.37
N ASP A 3 18.29 -3.36 -21.86
CA ASP A 3 17.39 -2.37 -21.25
C ASP A 3 16.21 -2.02 -22.18
N ILE A 4 16.45 -2.02 -23.49
CA ILE A 4 15.46 -1.80 -24.56
C ILE A 4 14.29 -2.81 -24.49
N THR A 5 14.58 -4.07 -24.17
CA THR A 5 13.58 -5.14 -24.01
C THR A 5 12.71 -4.91 -22.79
N GLY A 6 13.28 -4.39 -21.69
CA GLY A 6 12.55 -4.04 -20.48
C GLY A 6 11.58 -2.88 -20.70
N TRP A 7 12.03 -1.83 -21.39
CA TRP A 7 11.17 -0.70 -21.77
C TRP A 7 10.04 -1.11 -22.70
N LEU A 8 10.30 -1.98 -23.68
CA LEU A 8 9.26 -2.53 -24.57
C LEU A 8 8.21 -3.33 -23.79
N ILE A 9 8.62 -4.18 -22.85
CA ILE A 9 7.69 -4.94 -22.00
C ILE A 9 6.84 -3.99 -21.15
N ALA A 10 7.45 -2.96 -20.55
CA ALA A 10 6.72 -1.97 -19.75
C ALA A 10 5.68 -1.21 -20.60
N ILE A 11 6.05 -0.79 -21.81
CA ILE A 11 5.14 -0.09 -22.74
C ILE A 11 3.98 -0.99 -23.16
N VAL A 12 4.23 -2.28 -23.41
CA VAL A 12 3.19 -3.25 -23.76
C VAL A 12 2.23 -3.46 -22.59
N ILE A 13 2.74 -3.60 -21.35
CA ILE A 13 1.90 -3.75 -20.15
C ILE A 13 1.02 -2.51 -19.92
N ILE A 14 1.59 -1.31 -20.06
CA ILE A 14 0.85 -0.05 -19.90
C ILE A 14 -0.21 0.08 -21.00
N SER A 15 0.15 -0.22 -22.25
CA SER A 15 -0.78 -0.16 -23.39
C SER A 15 -1.92 -1.17 -23.23
N LEU A 16 -1.62 -2.39 -22.77
CA LEU A 16 -2.61 -3.41 -22.48
C LEU A 16 -3.53 -3.00 -21.33
N TYR A 17 -2.98 -2.40 -20.27
CA TYR A 17 -3.75 -1.84 -19.16
C TYR A 17 -4.74 -0.77 -19.65
N PHE A 18 -4.29 0.19 -20.45
CA PHE A 18 -5.17 1.21 -21.05
C PHE A 18 -6.21 0.61 -22.01
N ALA A 19 -5.84 -0.40 -22.80
CA ALA A 19 -6.78 -1.10 -23.69
C ALA A 19 -7.88 -1.82 -22.90
N ILE A 20 -7.52 -2.50 -21.80
CA ILE A 20 -8.46 -3.14 -20.87
C ILE A 20 -9.39 -2.08 -20.24
N LEU A 21 -8.84 -0.95 -19.78
CA LEU A 21 -9.65 0.14 -19.21
C LEU A 21 -10.65 0.71 -20.23
N LEU A 22 -10.22 0.94 -21.48
CA LEU A 22 -11.08 1.41 -22.55
C LEU A 22 -12.15 0.37 -22.93
N PHE A 23 -11.81 -0.93 -22.88
CA PHE A 23 -12.75 -2.02 -23.12
C PHE A 23 -13.81 -2.11 -22.02
N LEU A 24 -13.41 -2.03 -20.75
CA LEU A 24 -14.34 -1.97 -19.62
C LEU A 24 -15.26 -0.73 -19.72
N LYS A 25 -14.74 0.40 -20.26
CA LYS A 25 -15.50 1.66 -20.41
C LYS A 25 -16.57 1.54 -21.47
N LYS A 26 -16.25 0.90 -22.59
CA LYS A 26 -17.20 0.67 -23.68
C LYS A 26 -18.33 -0.30 -23.33
N ARG A 27 -18.23 -1.05 -22.24
CA ARG A 27 -19.20 -2.10 -21.86
C ARG A 27 -20.13 -1.71 -20.70
N ASP A 28 -20.04 -0.49 -20.16
CA ASP A 28 -20.79 -0.03 -18.97
C ASP A 28 -20.71 -0.97 -17.75
N LEU A 29 -19.67 -1.83 -17.72
CA LEU A 29 -19.44 -2.76 -16.61
C LEU A 29 -18.94 -2.02 -15.35
N PHE A 30 -18.58 -0.75 -15.48
CA PHE A 30 -18.17 0.10 -14.37
C PHE A 30 -19.25 0.26 -13.31
N GLU A 31 -20.48 0.56 -13.74
CA GLU A 31 -21.62 0.71 -12.83
C GLU A 31 -22.09 -0.63 -12.27
N ARG A 32 -22.05 -1.71 -13.07
CA ARG A 32 -22.43 -3.05 -12.60
C ARG A 32 -21.52 -3.60 -11.51
N TYR A 33 -20.23 -3.24 -11.49
CA TYR A 33 -19.26 -3.75 -10.53
C TYR A 33 -18.84 -2.74 -9.44
N ASN A 34 -19.50 -1.58 -9.33
CA ASN A 34 -19.13 -0.49 -8.41
C ASN A 34 -17.67 -0.03 -8.57
N LEU A 35 -17.20 0.05 -9.82
CA LEU A 35 -15.86 0.51 -10.15
C LEU A 35 -15.91 2.02 -10.41
N SER A 36 -15.13 2.80 -9.69
CA SER A 36 -15.02 4.26 -9.84
C SER A 36 -13.64 4.63 -10.39
N PHE A 37 -13.59 5.63 -11.26
CA PHE A 37 -12.35 6.12 -11.85
C PHE A 37 -11.84 7.33 -11.08
N TYR A 38 -10.57 7.30 -10.67
CA TYR A 38 -9.88 8.46 -10.08
C TYR A 38 -8.58 8.69 -10.87
N GLY A 39 -8.71 9.29 -12.07
CA GLY A 39 -7.60 9.38 -13.01
C GLY A 39 -7.13 7.99 -13.47
N PRO A 40 -5.83 7.69 -13.64
CA PRO A 40 -5.37 6.38 -14.10
C PRO A 40 -5.64 5.23 -13.11
N LEU A 41 -6.17 5.50 -11.92
CA LEU A 41 -6.39 4.52 -10.86
C LEU A 41 -7.80 3.93 -10.91
N LEU A 42 -7.87 2.60 -10.80
CA LEU A 42 -9.12 1.86 -10.70
C LEU A 42 -9.49 1.70 -9.22
N MET A 43 -10.64 2.23 -8.82
CA MET A 43 -11.16 2.01 -7.47
C MET A 43 -12.31 1.02 -7.49
N TRP A 44 -12.20 -0.05 -6.73
CA TRP A 44 -13.28 -1.00 -6.55
C TRP A 44 -13.95 -0.81 -5.19
N LYS A 45 -15.20 -0.35 -5.18
CA LYS A 45 -15.97 -0.09 -3.95
C LYS A 45 -16.85 -1.29 -3.59
N THR A 46 -16.75 -1.76 -2.35
CA THR A 46 -17.60 -2.82 -1.80
C THR A 46 -18.28 -2.38 -0.51
N LYS A 47 -19.61 -2.53 -0.45
CA LYS A 47 -20.39 -2.31 0.77
C LYS A 47 -20.35 -3.53 1.71
N LYS A 48 -20.07 -4.73 1.19
CA LYS A 48 -20.06 -5.99 1.96
C LYS A 48 -18.91 -6.07 2.97
N GLY A 49 -17.77 -5.44 2.67
CA GLY A 49 -16.63 -5.38 3.60
C GLY A 49 -16.99 -4.75 4.95
N LYS A 50 -17.97 -3.85 4.99
CA LYS A 50 -18.34 -3.10 6.20
C LYS A 50 -18.97 -4.00 7.26
N GLU A 51 -19.79 -4.95 6.83
CA GLU A 51 -20.40 -5.93 7.74
C GLU A 51 -19.37 -6.91 8.27
N PHE A 52 -18.42 -7.31 7.42
CA PHE A 52 -17.30 -8.15 7.82
C PHE A 52 -16.40 -7.48 8.87
N ILE A 53 -16.03 -6.21 8.65
CA ILE A 53 -15.30 -5.41 9.66
C ILE A 53 -16.11 -5.27 10.95
N ARG A 54 -17.41 -4.94 10.87
CA ARG A 54 -18.27 -4.85 12.07
C ARG A 54 -18.36 -6.18 12.82
N LYS A 55 -18.35 -7.31 12.13
CA LYS A 55 -18.38 -8.64 12.75
C LYS A 55 -17.06 -8.96 13.45
N ILE A 56 -15.93 -8.64 12.83
CA ILE A 56 -14.59 -8.85 13.41
C ILE A 56 -14.31 -7.88 14.56
N ALA A 57 -14.79 -6.64 14.48
CA ALA A 57 -14.62 -5.62 15.50
C ALA A 57 -15.54 -5.80 16.73
N LYS A 58 -16.36 -6.86 16.79
CA LYS A 58 -17.25 -7.16 17.93
C LYS A 58 -16.55 -7.24 19.30
N PRO A 59 -15.39 -7.91 19.47
CA PRO A 59 -14.70 -7.99 20.75
C PRO A 59 -13.94 -6.68 21.01
N LYS A 60 -14.67 -5.61 21.31
CA LYS A 60 -14.12 -4.24 21.44
C LYS A 60 -12.98 -4.14 22.45
N LYS A 61 -13.05 -4.89 23.56
CA LYS A 61 -12.01 -4.89 24.60
C LYS A 61 -10.66 -5.41 24.06
N PHE A 62 -10.69 -6.48 23.26
CA PHE A 62 -9.48 -7.04 22.64
C PHE A 62 -8.85 -6.03 21.68
N TRP A 63 -9.65 -5.48 20.77
CA TRP A 63 -9.16 -4.54 19.77
C TRP A 63 -8.69 -3.21 20.38
N ASN A 64 -9.33 -2.72 21.44
CA ASN A 64 -8.85 -1.54 22.18
C ASN A 64 -7.50 -1.81 22.85
N GLY A 65 -7.32 -2.98 23.46
CA GLY A 65 -6.02 -3.37 24.04
C GLY A 65 -4.93 -3.47 22.98
N PHE A 66 -5.23 -4.12 21.85
CA PHE A 66 -4.32 -4.21 20.70
C PHE A 66 -3.96 -2.82 20.15
N ALA A 67 -4.94 -1.95 19.97
CA ALA A 67 -4.70 -0.58 19.48
C ALA A 67 -3.83 0.23 20.45
N MET A 68 -4.08 0.13 21.76
CA MET A 68 -3.28 0.83 22.77
C MET A 68 -1.82 0.35 22.78
N ILE A 69 -1.59 -0.97 22.74
CA ILE A 69 -0.25 -1.55 22.63
C ILE A 69 0.41 -1.09 21.32
N GLY A 70 -0.33 -1.13 20.21
CA GLY A 70 0.16 -0.70 18.90
C GLY A 70 0.58 0.77 18.87
N ILE A 71 -0.18 1.65 19.53
CA ILE A 71 0.18 3.07 19.68
C ILE A 71 1.49 3.22 20.45
N VAL A 72 1.64 2.53 21.59
CA VAL A 72 2.88 2.58 22.40
C VAL A 72 4.09 2.08 21.58
N ILE A 73 3.94 0.94 20.90
CA ILE A 73 4.98 0.39 20.02
C ILE A 73 5.33 1.38 18.91
N SER A 74 4.33 2.06 18.32
CA SER A 74 4.54 3.03 17.25
C SER A 74 5.36 4.24 17.74
N PHE A 75 5.07 4.75 18.93
CA PHE A 75 5.87 5.83 19.53
C PHE A 75 7.32 5.40 19.81
N ILE A 76 7.51 4.18 20.32
CA ILE A 76 8.85 3.61 20.54
C ILE A 76 9.59 3.47 19.20
N ALA A 77 8.96 2.88 18.20
CA ALA A 77 9.54 2.71 16.86
C ALA A 77 9.88 4.06 16.21
N MET A 78 9.02 5.08 16.36
CA MET A 78 9.27 6.43 15.87
C MET A 78 10.51 7.04 16.53
N PHE A 79 10.69 6.88 17.85
CA PHE A 79 11.89 7.33 18.55
C PHE A 79 13.15 6.62 18.03
N PHE A 80 13.13 5.29 17.91
CA PHE A 80 14.26 4.53 17.39
C PHE A 80 14.60 4.90 15.94
N MET A 81 13.60 5.10 15.09
CA MET A 81 13.80 5.55 13.70
C MET A 81 14.49 6.91 13.64
N LEU A 82 14.05 7.87 14.46
CA LEU A 82 14.69 9.19 14.54
C LEU A 82 16.12 9.10 15.07
N TRP A 83 16.34 8.30 16.12
CA TRP A 83 17.67 8.09 16.67
C TRP A 83 18.61 7.47 15.64
N LEU A 84 18.19 6.38 14.97
CA LEU A 84 18.96 5.74 13.90
C LEU A 84 19.25 6.72 12.76
N LEU A 85 18.30 7.58 12.39
CA LEU A 85 18.52 8.58 11.34
C LEU A 85 19.64 9.56 11.73
N VAL A 86 19.63 10.05 12.98
CA VAL A 86 20.67 10.97 13.50
C VAL A 86 22.03 10.28 13.59
N GLU A 87 22.08 9.03 14.06
CA GLU A 87 23.31 8.24 14.10
C GLU A 87 23.88 8.03 12.69
N ASN A 88 23.04 7.65 11.72
CA ASN A 88 23.47 7.46 10.34
C ASN A 88 24.00 8.76 9.71
N LEU A 89 23.36 9.90 9.97
CA LEU A 89 23.85 11.21 9.52
C LEU A 89 25.21 11.55 10.12
N SER A 90 25.44 11.21 11.39
CA SER A 90 26.71 11.48 12.09
C SER A 90 27.83 10.58 11.58
N LEU A 91 27.54 9.31 11.29
CA LEU A 91 28.46 8.37 10.67
C LEU A 91 28.88 8.82 9.27
N LEU A 92 27.94 9.29 8.44
CA LEU A 92 28.22 9.77 7.08
C LEU A 92 29.24 10.91 7.03
N GLN A 93 29.38 11.71 8.10
CA GLN A 93 30.39 12.77 8.17
C GLN A 93 31.83 12.25 8.33
N HIS A 94 31.99 11.02 8.81
CA HIS A 94 33.29 10.40 9.11
C HIS A 94 33.68 9.33 8.10
N VAL A 95 32.80 8.99 7.14
CA VAL A 95 33.07 7.97 6.11
C VAL A 95 33.96 8.55 5.00
N PRO A 96 35.08 7.89 4.64
CA PRO A 96 35.92 8.32 3.53
C PRO A 96 35.14 8.27 2.21
N LYS A 97 35.33 9.29 1.35
CA LYS A 97 34.60 9.47 0.07
C LYS A 97 34.60 8.26 -0.87
N LYS A 98 35.58 7.36 -0.75
CA LYS A 98 35.65 6.10 -1.52
C LYS A 98 34.59 5.07 -1.11
N GLU A 99 34.17 5.06 0.15
CA GLU A 99 33.17 4.09 0.64
C GLU A 99 31.73 4.55 0.43
N LEU A 100 31.50 5.85 0.24
CA LEU A 100 30.20 6.42 -0.14
C LEU A 100 29.67 5.85 -1.47
N GLN A 101 30.55 5.43 -2.38
CA GLN A 101 30.16 4.79 -3.66
C GLN A 101 29.67 3.34 -3.50
N ASN A 102 29.98 2.69 -2.37
CA ASN A 102 29.56 1.32 -2.09
C ASN A 102 28.24 1.26 -1.29
N LEU A 103 27.65 2.41 -0.95
CA LEU A 103 26.37 2.44 -0.25
C LEU A 103 25.25 1.91 -1.16
N PRO A 104 24.27 1.18 -0.59
CA PRO A 104 23.13 0.70 -1.34
C PRO A 104 22.41 1.87 -2.02
N GLY A 105 22.32 1.82 -3.35
CA GLY A 105 21.64 2.84 -4.13
C GLY A 105 20.16 2.93 -3.81
N ILE A 106 19.52 4.05 -4.18
CA ILE A 106 18.08 4.35 -3.95
C ILE A 106 17.17 3.18 -4.34
N ASN A 107 17.55 2.45 -5.38
CA ASN A 107 16.87 1.27 -5.92
C ASN A 107 16.66 0.16 -4.88
N MET A 108 17.57 0.02 -3.91
CA MET A 108 17.51 -0.98 -2.84
C MET A 108 16.64 -0.54 -1.66
N VAL A 109 16.38 0.76 -1.52
CA VAL A 109 15.57 1.34 -0.42
C VAL A 109 14.09 1.33 -0.78
N ILE A 110 13.76 1.53 -2.05
CA ILE A 110 12.38 1.58 -2.54
C ILE A 110 11.85 0.14 -2.70
N ALA A 111 10.89 -0.26 -1.87
CA ALA A 111 10.22 -1.57 -1.95
C ALA A 111 9.20 -1.67 -3.09
N LEU A 112 9.51 -1.10 -4.27
CA LEU A 112 8.68 -1.25 -5.46
C LEU A 112 9.09 -2.50 -6.24
N PRO A 113 8.13 -3.34 -6.64
CA PRO A 113 8.40 -4.55 -7.41
C PRO A 113 9.11 -4.18 -8.73
N GLY A 114 10.26 -4.82 -8.99
CA GLY A 114 11.06 -4.60 -10.20
C GLY A 114 12.06 -3.44 -10.12
N ILE A 115 12.00 -2.59 -9.09
CA ILE A 115 13.02 -1.56 -8.81
C ILE A 115 14.06 -2.10 -7.81
N ASN A 116 13.61 -2.85 -6.80
CA ASN A 116 14.51 -3.47 -5.84
C ASN A 116 15.01 -4.83 -6.35
N PRO A 117 16.32 -4.98 -6.66
CA PRO A 117 16.87 -6.23 -7.17
C PRO A 117 16.84 -7.37 -6.13
N ILE A 118 16.67 -7.05 -4.85
CA ILE A 118 16.63 -8.02 -3.75
C ILE A 118 15.25 -8.68 -3.64
N LEU A 119 14.19 -8.00 -4.10
CA LEU A 119 12.81 -8.41 -3.88
C LEU A 119 12.23 -9.10 -5.14
N PRO A 120 11.89 -10.40 -5.08
CA PRO A 120 11.27 -11.09 -6.21
C PRO A 120 9.88 -10.52 -6.52
N VAL A 121 9.69 -10.02 -7.74
CA VAL A 121 8.49 -9.29 -8.19
C VAL A 121 7.16 -9.93 -7.75
N GLY A 122 6.99 -11.24 -7.95
CA GLY A 122 5.75 -11.94 -7.60
C GLY A 122 5.44 -11.90 -6.10
N TYR A 123 6.43 -12.22 -5.26
CA TYR A 123 6.27 -12.20 -3.81
C TYR A 123 6.09 -10.78 -3.28
N THR A 124 6.77 -9.79 -3.87
CA THR A 124 6.62 -8.38 -3.49
C THR A 124 5.20 -7.87 -3.74
N ILE A 125 4.60 -8.19 -4.89
CA ILE A 125 3.24 -7.78 -5.21
C ILE A 125 2.25 -8.40 -4.22
N ILE A 126 2.39 -9.69 -3.91
CA ILE A 126 1.53 -10.38 -2.95
C ILE A 126 1.70 -9.80 -1.54
N GLY A 127 2.95 -9.61 -1.10
CA GLY A 127 3.27 -9.04 0.20
C GLY A 127 2.72 -7.62 0.36
N LEU A 128 2.88 -6.79 -0.68
CA LEU A 128 2.33 -5.43 -0.72
C LEU A 128 0.80 -5.44 -0.66
N ALA A 129 0.15 -6.32 -1.44
CA ALA A 129 -1.30 -6.48 -1.41
C ALA A 129 -1.81 -6.86 -0.02
N ILE A 130 -1.17 -7.83 0.64
CA ILE A 130 -1.53 -8.27 1.99
C ILE A 130 -1.31 -7.13 2.99
N ALA A 131 -0.15 -6.46 2.93
CA ALA A 131 0.18 -5.36 3.85
C ALA A 131 -0.85 -4.24 3.77
N ILE A 132 -1.20 -3.82 2.55
CA ILE A 132 -2.22 -2.79 2.30
C ILE A 132 -3.59 -3.23 2.85
N VAL A 133 -4.03 -4.46 2.53
CA VAL A 133 -5.33 -4.95 2.98
C VAL A 133 -5.39 -4.97 4.51
N VAL A 134 -4.36 -5.48 5.18
CA VAL A 134 -4.31 -5.54 6.64
C VAL A 134 -4.23 -4.15 7.27
N HIS A 135 -3.47 -3.24 6.68
CA HIS A 135 -3.33 -1.85 7.15
C HIS A 135 -4.69 -1.13 7.14
N GLU A 136 -5.38 -1.19 6.01
CA GLU A 136 -6.68 -0.55 5.83
C GLU A 136 -7.77 -1.23 6.67
N PHE A 137 -7.71 -2.55 6.81
CA PHE A 137 -8.60 -3.27 7.71
C PHE A 137 -8.43 -2.82 9.16
N SER A 138 -7.20 -2.54 9.58
CA SER A 138 -6.88 -2.04 10.92
C SER A 138 -7.47 -0.65 11.15
N HIS A 139 -7.36 0.25 10.18
CA HIS A 139 -8.06 1.56 10.21
C HIS A 139 -9.57 1.38 10.33
N GLY A 140 -10.15 0.46 9.56
CA GLY A 140 -11.59 0.19 9.61
C GLY A 140 -12.06 -0.37 10.95
N ILE A 141 -11.28 -1.25 11.59
CA ILE A 141 -11.59 -1.70 12.96
C ILE A 141 -11.56 -0.52 13.93
N GLN A 142 -10.54 0.34 13.85
CA GLN A 142 -10.43 1.52 14.70
C GLN A 142 -11.58 2.51 14.50
N CYS A 143 -12.05 2.73 13.27
CA CYS A 143 -13.26 3.53 13.00
C CYS A 143 -14.49 2.96 13.73
N VAL A 144 -14.69 1.64 13.68
CA VAL A 144 -15.82 0.98 14.38
C VAL A 144 -15.70 1.12 15.89
N LEU A 145 -14.48 1.01 16.44
CA LEU A 145 -14.23 1.22 17.87
C LEU A 145 -14.49 2.67 18.29
N GLY A 146 -14.03 3.63 17.49
CA GLY A 146 -14.26 5.06 17.63
C GLY A 146 -15.69 5.51 17.35
N LYS A 147 -16.60 4.57 17.01
CA LYS A 147 -18.00 4.84 16.61
C LYS A 147 -18.14 5.76 15.38
N ILE A 148 -17.09 5.86 14.57
CA ILE A 148 -17.11 6.57 13.29
C ILE A 148 -17.80 5.65 12.28
N LYS A 149 -18.83 6.16 11.60
CA LYS A 149 -19.54 5.38 10.58
C LYS A 149 -18.61 5.18 9.39
N ILE A 150 -18.63 3.99 8.78
CA ILE A 150 -17.87 3.71 7.55
C ILE A 150 -18.84 3.79 6.38
N LYS A 151 -18.62 4.67 5.41
CA LYS A 151 -19.49 4.84 4.24
C LYS A 151 -19.22 3.77 3.18
N SER A 152 -17.95 3.55 2.86
CA SER A 152 -17.54 2.56 1.87
C SER A 152 -16.15 2.00 2.18
N LEU A 153 -15.85 0.83 1.60
CA LEU A 153 -14.53 0.20 1.62
C LEU A 153 -14.15 -0.08 0.18
N GLY A 154 -12.87 0.00 -0.16
CA GLY A 154 -12.45 -0.36 -1.49
C GLY A 154 -10.97 -0.65 -1.65
N ILE A 155 -10.62 -1.09 -2.85
CA ILE A 155 -9.23 -1.31 -3.29
C ILE A 155 -8.94 -0.32 -4.41
N ILE A 156 -7.79 0.33 -4.35
CA ILE A 156 -7.25 1.22 -5.38
C ILE A 156 -6.08 0.49 -6.04
N ALA A 157 -6.18 0.27 -7.34
CA ALA A 157 -5.15 -0.43 -8.09
C ALA A 157 -4.75 0.32 -9.36
N PHE A 158 -3.46 0.35 -9.64
CA PHE A 158 -2.90 0.71 -10.94
C PHE A 158 -1.84 -0.33 -11.28
N ILE A 159 -2.22 -1.29 -12.13
CA ILE A 159 -1.46 -2.49 -12.50
C ILE A 159 -1.20 -3.43 -11.30
N VAL A 160 -0.69 -2.90 -10.18
CA VAL A 160 -0.58 -3.50 -8.85
C VAL A 160 -1.56 -2.82 -7.88
N PRO A 161 -1.99 -3.50 -6.81
CA PRO A 161 -2.75 -2.84 -5.74
C PRO A 161 -1.87 -1.78 -5.09
N ILE A 162 -2.23 -0.51 -5.28
CA ILE A 162 -1.52 0.64 -4.72
C ILE A 162 -2.05 0.96 -3.32
N GLY A 163 -3.34 0.70 -3.08
CA GLY A 163 -3.97 0.96 -1.81
C GLY A 163 -5.27 0.20 -1.64
N ALA A 164 -5.76 0.18 -0.41
CA ALA A 164 -7.17 -0.02 -0.11
C ALA A 164 -7.60 1.22 0.68
N PHE A 165 -8.90 1.40 0.89
CA PHE A 165 -9.37 2.54 1.68
C PHE A 165 -10.59 2.15 2.49
N VAL A 166 -10.66 2.76 3.67
CA VAL A 166 -11.87 2.83 4.48
C VAL A 166 -12.34 4.27 4.47
N GLU A 167 -13.49 4.54 3.87
CA GLU A 167 -14.06 5.88 3.81
C GLU A 167 -14.92 6.11 5.06
N PRO A 168 -14.53 6.98 6.00
CA PRO A 168 -15.41 7.38 7.09
C PRO A 168 -16.60 8.18 6.52
N ASP A 169 -17.76 8.00 7.11
CA ASP A 169 -18.91 8.92 6.99
C ASP A 169 -18.53 10.16 7.81
N GLU A 170 -18.66 11.34 7.21
CA GLU A 170 -18.44 12.64 7.88
C GLU A 170 -19.21 12.76 9.20
#